data_AF-A0A345CX40-F1
#
_entry.id   AF-A0A345CX40-F1
#
_cell.length_a   1.000
_cell.length_b   1.000
_cell.length_c   1.000
_cell.angle_alpha   90.00
_cell.angle_beta   90.00
_cell.angle_gamma   90.00
#
_symmetry.space_group_name_H-M   'P 1'
#
loop_
_entity.id
_entity.type
_entity.pdbx_description
1 polymer ?
#
loop_
_entity_poly.entity_id
_entity_poly.type
_entity_poly.pdbx_seq_one_letter_code
_entity_poly.pdbx_strand_id
1 'polypeptide(L)'
;MPFISRARQKQVMLDALHQYGCLAKRSGKRTSLLEMTPGLNRAMQRFIADSCSALLGPQPEDWLDMTQPVNVPGTTDNYPNWRRKLSMTLEEMFADKRVNQLA
;
A
#
# COMPACT_ATOMS: atom_id res chain seq x y z
N MET A 1 21.36 -5.59 -11.34
CA MET A 1 20.69 -6.38 -10.27
C MET A 1 19.42 -5.68 -9.80
N PRO A 2 18.22 -6.03 -10.32
CA PRO A 2 16.95 -5.33 -10.08
C PRO A 2 16.56 -5.17 -8.60
N PHE A 3 16.96 -6.11 -7.75
CA PHE A 3 16.64 -6.11 -6.32
C PHE A 3 17.28 -4.97 -5.53
N ILE A 4 18.50 -4.53 -5.90
CA ILE A 4 19.18 -3.40 -5.24
C ILE A 4 18.41 -2.10 -5.51
N SER A 5 17.88 -1.94 -6.72
CA SER A 5 17.05 -0.78 -7.08
C SER A 5 15.78 -0.74 -6.22
N ARG A 6 15.08 -1.87 -6.07
CA ARG A 6 13.87 -1.94 -5.25
C ARG A 6 14.13 -1.64 -3.77
N ALA A 7 15.19 -2.20 -3.19
CA ALA A 7 15.55 -1.93 -1.80
C ALA A 7 15.81 -0.43 -1.57
N ARG A 8 16.55 0.21 -2.49
CA ARG A 8 16.81 1.65 -2.46
C ARG A 8 15.53 2.47 -2.60
N GLN A 9 14.66 2.13 -3.55
CA GLN A 9 13.37 2.82 -3.76
C GLN A 9 12.48 2.75 -2.52
N LYS A 10 12.39 1.57 -1.89
CA LYS A 10 11.66 1.41 -0.63
C LYS A 10 12.22 2.35 0.45
N GLN A 11 13.54 2.40 0.60
CA GLN A 11 14.18 3.26 1.59
C GLN A 11 13.88 4.74 1.35
N VAL A 12 14.00 5.21 0.10
CA VAL A 12 13.66 6.59 -0.26
C VAL A 12 12.20 6.91 0.03
N MET A 13 11.27 5.98 -0.25
CA MET A 13 9.86 6.15 0.10
C MET A 13 9.66 6.25 1.61
N LEU A 14 10.30 5.37 2.40
CA LEU A 14 10.23 5.43 3.86
C LEU A 14 10.77 6.76 4.41
N ASP A 15 11.88 7.25 3.87
CA ASP A 15 12.47 8.53 4.26
C ASP A 15 11.50 9.69 3.97
N ALA A 16 10.82 9.68 2.81
CA ALA A 16 9.79 10.65 2.47
C ALA A 16 8.59 10.59 3.44
N LEU A 17 8.11 9.41 3.79
CA LEU A 17 7.01 9.25 4.77
C LEU A 17 7.37 9.85 6.14
N HIS A 18 8.63 9.75 6.56
CA HIS A 18 9.12 10.43 7.78
C HIS A 18 9.23 11.94 7.58
N GLN A 19 9.79 12.38 6.45
CA GLN A 19 10.01 13.80 6.15
C GLN A 19 8.69 14.59 6.14
N TYR A 20 7.63 14.02 5.57
CA TYR A 20 6.31 14.65 5.47
C TYR A 20 5.40 14.34 6.67
N GLY A 21 5.92 13.67 7.71
CA GLY A 21 5.17 13.44 8.95
C GLY A 21 4.05 12.41 8.84
N CYS A 22 4.01 11.59 7.78
CA CYS A 22 3.02 10.54 7.60
C CYS A 22 3.23 9.36 8.56
N LEU A 23 4.44 9.22 9.12
CA LEU A 23 4.79 8.24 10.15
C LEU A 23 5.11 8.91 11.49
N ALA A 24 4.81 8.22 12.59
CA ALA A 24 5.25 8.65 13.91
C ALA A 24 6.79 8.65 13.99
N LYS A 25 7.38 9.61 14.70
CA LYS A 25 8.85 9.74 14.87
C LYS A 25 9.53 8.49 15.42
N ARG A 26 8.79 7.67 16.18
CA ARG A 26 9.25 6.39 16.76
C ARG A 26 9.25 5.21 15.78
N SER A 27 8.65 5.36 14.60
CA SER A 27 8.61 4.30 13.59
C SER A 27 10.02 3.99 13.08
N GLY A 28 10.25 2.74 12.69
CA GLY A 28 11.53 2.31 12.15
C GLY A 28 11.95 3.13 10.91
N LYS A 29 13.27 3.25 10.73
CA LYS A 29 13.88 4.08 9.66
C LYS A 29 14.67 3.28 8.62
N ARG A 30 14.66 1.95 8.73
CA ARG A 30 15.39 1.06 7.80
C ARG A 30 14.42 0.06 7.21
N THR A 31 14.21 0.10 5.91
CA THR A 31 13.24 -0.79 5.24
C THR A 31 13.64 -2.26 5.27
N SER A 32 14.94 -2.57 5.45
CA SER A 32 15.41 -3.95 5.59
C SER A 32 14.99 -4.62 6.91
N LEU A 33 14.47 -3.86 7.87
CA LEU A 33 14.03 -4.33 9.18
C LEU A 33 12.52 -4.16 9.38
N LEU A 34 11.78 -3.82 8.32
CA LEU A 34 10.36 -3.52 8.38
C LEU A 34 9.60 -4.41 7.41
N GLU A 35 8.48 -4.93 7.92
CA GLU A 35 7.45 -5.56 7.11
C GLU A 35 6.29 -4.58 6.87
N MET A 36 5.38 -4.95 5.96
CA MET A 36 4.13 -4.20 5.80
C MET A 36 3.34 -4.27 7.11
N THR A 37 2.83 -3.12 7.56
CA THR A 37 1.96 -3.00 8.74
C THR A 37 0.79 -2.08 8.43
N PRO A 38 -0.34 -2.18 9.14
CA PRO A 38 -1.45 -1.24 8.95
C PRO A 38 -1.04 0.24 9.13
N GLY A 39 -0.07 0.51 10.00
CA GLY A 39 0.48 1.86 10.19
C GLY A 39 1.28 2.36 8.98
N LEU A 40 2.09 1.49 8.36
CA LEU A 40 2.84 1.83 7.15
C LEU A 40 1.91 1.95 5.93
N ASN A 41 0.94 1.05 5.80
CA ASN A 41 -0.11 1.11 4.78
C ASN A 41 -0.82 2.47 4.81
N ARG A 42 -1.38 2.85 5.98
CA ARG A 42 -2.06 4.14 6.16
C ARG A 42 -1.14 5.33 5.87
N ALA A 43 0.13 5.26 6.26
CA ALA A 43 1.07 6.35 6.00
C ALA A 43 1.29 6.57 4.50
N MET A 44 1.35 5.51 3.69
CA MET A 44 1.47 5.64 2.22
C MET A 44 0.21 6.25 1.60
N GLN A 45 -0.98 5.81 2.02
CA GLN A 45 -2.23 6.41 1.57
C GLN A 45 -2.32 7.89 1.97
N ARG A 46 -1.91 8.22 3.20
CA ARG A 46 -1.88 9.59 3.69
C ARG A 46 -0.92 10.48 2.90
N PHE A 47 0.25 9.95 2.55
CA PHE A 47 1.26 10.69 1.78
C PHE A 47 0.74 11.18 0.43
N ILE A 48 -0.04 10.35 -0.29
CA ILE A 48 -0.65 10.75 -1.56
C ILE A 48 -1.91 11.61 -1.35
N ALA A 49 -2.65 11.40 -0.26
CA ALA A 49 -3.82 12.21 0.10
C ALA A 49 -3.44 13.65 0.51
N ASP A 50 -2.26 13.86 1.10
CA ASP A 50 -1.73 15.18 1.45
C ASP A 50 -1.10 15.91 0.25
N SER A 51 -1.10 15.32 -0.95
CA SER A 51 -0.54 15.96 -2.15
C SER A 51 -1.43 17.08 -2.69
N CYS A 52 -0.86 17.95 -3.53
CA CYS A 52 -1.61 19.00 -4.24
C CYS A 52 -2.42 18.47 -5.45
N SER A 53 -2.57 17.14 -5.59
CA SER A 53 -3.32 16.55 -6.70
C SER A 53 -4.82 16.83 -6.53
N ALA A 54 -5.50 17.21 -7.61
CA ALA A 54 -6.93 17.50 -7.56
C ALA A 54 -7.80 16.24 -7.36
N LEU A 55 -7.30 15.07 -7.77
CA LEU A 55 -7.99 13.78 -7.66
C LEU A 55 -7.06 12.72 -7.06
N LEU A 56 -7.65 11.83 -6.27
CA LEU A 56 -6.99 10.67 -5.68
C LEU A 56 -7.82 9.42 -5.97
N GLY A 57 -7.17 8.35 -6.43
CA GLY A 57 -7.79 7.05 -6.69
C GLY A 57 -7.19 5.96 -5.80
N PRO A 58 -7.73 5.72 -4.59
CA PRO A 58 -7.29 4.61 -3.74
C PRO A 58 -7.80 3.26 -4.29
N GLN A 59 -7.01 2.20 -4.12
CA GLN A 59 -7.41 0.85 -4.50
C GLN A 59 -7.98 0.10 -3.28
N PRO A 60 -9.16 -0.54 -3.38
CA PRO A 60 -9.73 -1.31 -2.26
C PRO A 60 -8.81 -2.44 -1.77
N GLU A 61 -7.95 -2.98 -2.62
CA GLU A 61 -6.93 -3.96 -2.23
C GLU A 61 -5.99 -3.47 -1.13
N ASP A 62 -5.64 -2.17 -1.13
CA ASP A 62 -4.78 -1.58 -0.11
C ASP A 62 -5.52 -1.39 1.22
N TRP A 63 -6.85 -1.20 1.19
CA TRP A 63 -7.68 -1.16 2.41
C TRP A 63 -7.77 -2.54 3.08
N LEU A 64 -7.70 -3.59 2.25
CA LEU A 64 -7.82 -4.99 2.65
C LEU A 64 -6.46 -5.69 2.85
N ASP A 65 -5.34 -4.95 2.78
CA ASP A 65 -3.97 -5.46 2.89
C ASP A 65 -3.67 -6.66 1.96
N MET A 66 -4.21 -6.63 0.74
CA MET A 66 -4.07 -7.72 -0.23
C MET A 66 -2.70 -7.71 -0.92
N THR A 67 -2.08 -8.89 -1.03
CA THR A 67 -0.71 -9.02 -1.58
C THR A 67 -0.65 -9.48 -3.04
N GLN A 68 -1.74 -10.07 -3.55
CA GLN A 68 -1.77 -10.70 -4.87
C GLN A 68 -2.24 -9.71 -5.96
N PRO A 69 -1.48 -9.52 -7.05
CA PRO A 69 -1.89 -8.63 -8.13
C PRO A 69 -3.13 -9.17 -8.85
N VAL A 70 -3.96 -8.28 -9.41
CA VAL A 70 -5.08 -8.68 -10.27
C VAL A 70 -4.60 -9.09 -11.67
N ASN A 71 -3.43 -8.57 -12.09
CA ASN A 71 -2.85 -8.77 -13.40
C ASN A 71 -1.32 -8.72 -13.34
N VAL A 72 -0.66 -9.63 -14.05
CA VAL A 72 0.79 -9.64 -14.28
C VAL A 72 1.03 -9.43 -15.79
N PRO A 73 1.49 -8.24 -16.21
CA PRO A 73 1.71 -7.95 -17.62
C PRO A 73 2.65 -8.96 -18.31
N GLY A 74 2.31 -9.34 -19.55
CA GLY A 74 3.12 -10.26 -20.34
C GLY A 74 2.90 -11.74 -20.03
N THR A 75 1.83 -12.10 -19.31
CA THR A 75 1.48 -13.50 -19.02
C THR A 75 0.12 -13.86 -19.63
N THR A 76 -0.03 -15.11 -20.08
CA THR A 76 -1.31 -15.66 -20.56
C THR A 76 -1.82 -16.72 -19.59
N ASP A 77 -1.11 -17.85 -19.51
CA ASP A 77 -1.54 -19.05 -18.78
C ASP A 77 -0.77 -19.26 -17.47
N ASN A 78 0.25 -18.43 -17.22
CA ASN A 78 1.11 -18.54 -16.04
C ASN A 78 0.53 -17.86 -14.80
N TYR A 79 -0.46 -16.97 -14.95
CA TYR A 79 -1.13 -16.29 -13.85
C TYR A 79 -2.62 -16.14 -14.16
N PRO A 80 -3.53 -16.35 -13.19
CA PRO A 80 -4.97 -16.18 -13.40
C PRO A 80 -5.36 -14.70 -13.45
N ASN A 81 -4.88 -13.98 -14.48
CA ASN A 81 -5.15 -12.56 -14.69
C ASN A 81 -6.67 -12.30 -14.74
N TRP A 82 -7.09 -11.16 -14.21
CA TRP A 82 -8.48 -10.66 -14.24
C TRP A 82 -9.51 -11.54 -13.50
N ARG A 83 -9.05 -12.47 -12.66
CA ARG A 83 -9.91 -13.42 -11.94
C ARG A 83 -9.88 -13.25 -10.43
N ARG A 84 -8.86 -12.57 -9.88
CA ARG A 84 -8.68 -12.39 -8.45
C ARG A 84 -9.75 -11.44 -7.89
N LYS A 85 -10.64 -11.96 -7.05
CA LYS A 85 -11.64 -11.18 -6.31
C LYS A 85 -11.03 -10.49 -5.08
N LEU A 86 -11.70 -9.48 -4.55
CA LEU A 86 -11.39 -8.92 -3.23
C LEU A 86 -11.55 -10.00 -2.15
N SER A 87 -10.85 -9.84 -1.03
CA SER A 87 -10.85 -10.79 0.09
C SER A 87 -12.09 -10.68 1.00
N MET A 88 -12.92 -9.65 0.81
CA MET A 88 -14.12 -9.37 1.60
C MET A 88 -15.27 -8.93 0.69
N THR A 89 -16.51 -9.10 1.15
CA THR A 89 -17.67 -8.48 0.49
C THR A 89 -17.72 -6.98 0.74
N LEU A 90 -18.60 -6.26 0.03
CA LEU A 90 -18.79 -4.83 0.23
C LEU A 90 -19.34 -4.53 1.64
N GLU A 91 -20.30 -5.32 2.09
CA GLU A 91 -20.93 -5.18 3.41
C GLU A 91 -19.91 -5.38 4.54
N GLU A 92 -19.08 -6.42 4.43
CA GLU A 92 -18.00 -6.68 5.39
C GLU A 92 -16.98 -5.54 5.40
N MET A 93 -16.54 -5.09 4.21
CA MET A 93 -15.55 -4.03 4.07
C MET A 93 -16.03 -2.71 4.68
N PHE A 94 -17.28 -2.31 4.42
CA PHE A 94 -17.82 -1.05 4.95
C PHE A 94 -18.32 -1.14 6.40
N ALA A 95 -18.45 -2.35 6.96
CA ALA A 95 -18.64 -2.55 8.40
C ALA A 95 -17.33 -2.57 9.19
N ASP A 96 -16.17 -2.76 8.53
CA ASP A 96 -14.87 -2.82 9.20
C ASP A 96 -14.41 -1.44 9.67
N LYS A 97 -14.17 -1.31 10.98
CA LYS A 97 -13.67 -0.07 11.60
C LYS A 97 -12.32 0.36 11.06
N ARG A 98 -11.46 -0.58 10.64
CA ARG A 98 -10.13 -0.26 10.09
C ARG A 98 -10.26 0.48 8.77
N VAL A 99 -11.17 0.02 7.90
CA VAL A 99 -11.45 0.65 6.60
C VAL A 99 -12.09 2.03 6.81
N ASN A 100 -13.08 2.12 7.70
CA ASN A 100 -13.74 3.40 8.01
C ASN A 100 -12.82 4.43 8.71
N GLN A 101 -11.67 4.00 9.24
CA GLN A 101 -10.64 4.89 9.82
C GLN A 101 -9.54 5.29 8.82
N LEU A 102 -9.53 4.71 7.61
CA LEU A 102 -8.63 5.13 6.53
C LEU A 102 -9.19 6.34 5.74
N ALA A 103 -10.51 6.51 5.75
CA ALA A 103 -11.24 7.61 5.10
C ALA A 103 -11.22 8.91 5.91
#